data_AF-A0AA43QII8-F1
#
_entry.id   AF-A0AA43QII8-F1
#
_cell.length_a   1.000
_cell.length_b   1.000
_cell.length_c   1.000
_cell.angle_alpha   90.00
_cell.angle_beta   90.00
_cell.angle_gamma   90.00
#
_symmetry.space_group_name_H-M   'P 1'
#
loop_
_entity.id
_entity.type
_entity.pdbx_description
1 polymer ?
#
loop_
_entity_poly.entity_id
_entity_poly.type
_entity_poly.pdbx_seq_one_letter_code
_entity_poly.pdbx_strand_id
1 'polypeptide(L)'
;MQLSRDLSSITWCRCFISPYHTRSSISDYILKDRSHVLYPRVKRRYDDLLDRRQQWKQEGLQIEVAANGMAKKWQRTVRSWAKRRVDQALTKQLKEKGFDRQGRRVREQWTPSEMDDTNSVAQRSEHVNRSKDKVEDLCGSIRVQLLENVVVTKYPDIYQQAGLIVDELVKRTGGRVVP
;
A
#
# COMPACT_ATOMS: atom_id res chain seq x y z
N MET A 1 16.68 6.51 3.15
CA MET A 1 15.20 6.53 3.13
C MET A 1 14.75 7.92 3.57
N GLN A 2 14.57 8.85 2.63
CA GLN A 2 13.97 10.15 2.93
C GLN A 2 12.46 10.05 2.68
N LEU A 3 11.68 10.40 3.70
CA LEU A 3 10.25 10.69 3.56
C LEU A 3 10.11 11.85 2.58
N SER A 4 9.19 11.75 1.62
CA SER A 4 8.79 12.91 0.83
C SER A 4 8.37 14.04 1.77
N ARG A 5 8.73 15.28 1.45
CA ARG A 5 8.32 16.47 2.22
C ARG A 5 6.80 16.54 2.37
N ASP A 6 6.05 15.95 1.45
CA ASP A 6 4.58 15.98 1.44
C ASP A 6 3.96 15.13 2.57
N LEU A 7 4.68 14.09 3.04
CA LEU A 7 4.24 13.22 4.14
C LEU A 7 4.52 13.80 5.53
N SER A 8 5.17 14.96 5.65
CA SER A 8 5.44 15.59 6.96
C SER A 8 4.19 16.17 7.62
N SER A 9 3.12 16.36 6.84
CA SER A 9 1.80 16.78 7.32
C SER A 9 1.04 15.68 8.07
N ILE A 10 1.47 14.42 7.93
CA ILE A 10 0.83 13.28 8.56
C ILE A 10 1.31 13.17 10.00
N THR A 11 0.40 13.42 10.93
CA THR A 11 0.76 13.49 12.34
C THR A 11 0.63 12.16 13.06
N TRP A 12 -0.21 11.23 12.58
CA TRP A 12 -0.57 10.00 13.29
C TRP A 12 0.23 8.76 12.90
N CYS A 13 1.11 8.85 11.91
CA CYS A 13 1.98 7.73 11.53
C CYS A 13 3.31 8.18 10.91
N ARG A 14 4.22 7.22 10.82
CA ARG A 14 5.39 7.28 9.95
C ARG A 14 5.19 6.30 8.80
N CYS A 15 5.32 6.77 7.57
CA CYS A 15 5.10 5.96 6.38
C CYS A 15 6.40 5.63 5.66
N PHE A 16 6.63 4.36 5.39
CA PHE A 16 7.76 3.90 4.60
C PHE A 16 7.21 3.32 3.31
N ILE A 17 7.32 4.09 2.23
CA ILE A 17 6.92 3.67 0.89
C ILE A 17 8.18 3.21 0.17
N SER A 18 8.17 1.94 -0.26
CA SER A 18 9.26 1.35 -1.02
C SER A 18 8.69 0.72 -2.29
N PRO A 19 9.03 1.24 -3.49
CA PRO A 19 8.55 0.69 -4.76
C PRO A 19 9.04 -0.75 -4.99
N TYR A 20 10.18 -1.10 -4.38
CA TYR A 20 10.70 -2.46 -4.31
C TYR A 20 10.97 -2.82 -2.86
N HIS A 21 10.80 -4.07 -2.44
CA HIS A 21 11.13 -4.45 -1.07
C HIS A 21 12.64 -4.26 -0.81
N THR A 22 12.99 -3.19 -0.10
CA THR A 22 14.37 -2.85 0.22
C THR A 22 14.82 -3.63 1.47
N ARG A 23 16.01 -4.23 1.37
CA ARG A 23 16.64 -4.92 2.50
C ARG A 23 17.11 -3.88 3.51
N SER A 24 17.17 -4.26 4.78
CA SER A 24 17.84 -3.41 5.77
C SER A 24 19.36 -3.48 5.55
N SER A 25 20.06 -2.37 5.76
CA SER A 25 21.54 -2.33 5.64
C SER A 25 22.22 -3.36 6.54
N ILE A 26 21.65 -3.60 7.73
CA ILE A 26 22.13 -4.60 8.68
C ILE A 26 21.96 -6.01 8.12
N SER A 27 20.81 -6.31 7.52
CA SER A 27 20.59 -7.60 6.86
C SER A 27 21.57 -7.81 5.71
N ASP A 28 21.81 -6.77 4.90
CA ASP A 28 22.78 -6.85 3.80
C ASP A 28 24.21 -7.05 4.28
N TYR A 29 24.60 -6.38 5.36
CA TYR A 29 25.91 -6.59 5.99
C TYR A 29 26.07 -8.03 6.46
N ILE A 30 25.10 -8.56 7.20
CA ILE A 30 25.13 -9.93 7.72
C ILE A 30 25.13 -10.95 6.57
N LEU A 31 24.37 -10.73 5.50
CA LEU A 31 24.33 -11.67 4.36
C LEU A 31 25.63 -11.69 3.55
N LYS A 32 26.42 -10.61 3.57
CA LYS A 32 27.74 -10.56 2.94
C LYS A 32 28.79 -11.33 3.74
N ASP A 33 28.69 -11.30 5.07
CA ASP A 33 29.59 -12.01 5.97
C ASP A 33 29.04 -13.39 6.38
N ARG A 34 29.53 -14.44 5.72
CA ARG A 34 29.14 -15.83 6.02
C ARG A 34 29.59 -16.31 7.41
N SER A 35 30.59 -15.66 8.01
CA SER A 35 31.10 -16.00 9.33
C SER A 35 30.28 -15.39 10.47
N HIS A 36 29.37 -14.46 10.15
CA HIS A 36 28.56 -13.78 11.13
C HIS A 36 27.63 -14.76 11.88
N VAL A 37 27.56 -14.68 13.22
CA VAL A 37 26.78 -15.60 14.07
C VAL A 37 25.30 -15.66 13.68
N LEU A 38 24.74 -14.53 13.24
CA LEU A 38 23.34 -14.44 12.79
C LEU A 38 23.13 -14.84 11.32
N TYR A 39 24.18 -15.14 10.55
CA TYR A 39 24.09 -15.46 9.13
C TYR A 39 23.09 -16.57 8.82
N PRO A 40 23.08 -17.74 9.52
CA PRO A 40 22.13 -18.81 9.19
C PRO A 40 20.67 -18.37 9.39
N ARG A 41 20.41 -17.58 10.42
CA ARG A 41 19.06 -17.09 10.75
C ARG A 41 18.59 -16.02 9.78
N VAL A 42 19.47 -15.06 9.46
CA VAL A 42 19.16 -13.99 8.52
C VAL A 42 19.03 -14.52 7.10
N LYS A 43 19.86 -15.49 6.71
CA LYS A 43 19.78 -16.17 5.41
C LYS A 43 18.46 -16.90 5.23
N ARG A 44 18.03 -17.76 6.17
CA ARG A 44 16.72 -18.43 6.07
C ARG A 44 15.59 -17.43 5.92
N ARG A 45 15.56 -16.40 6.77
CA ARG A 45 14.56 -15.34 6.68
C ARG A 45 14.62 -14.60 5.34
N TYR A 46 15.81 -14.45 4.77
CA TYR A 46 16.00 -13.80 3.47
C TYR A 46 15.54 -14.69 2.31
N ASP A 47 15.85 -15.97 2.34
CA ASP A 47 15.42 -16.96 1.35
C ASP A 47 13.88 -17.09 1.40
N ASP A 48 13.27 -17.16 2.59
CA ASP A 48 11.80 -17.08 2.76
C ASP A 48 11.21 -15.80 2.16
N LEU A 49 11.91 -14.67 2.30
CA LEU A 49 11.48 -13.40 1.72
C LEU A 49 11.70 -13.36 0.20
N LEU A 50 12.66 -14.12 -0.37
CA LEU A 50 12.89 -14.23 -1.81
C LEU A 50 11.81 -15.09 -2.48
N ASP A 51 11.48 -16.23 -1.88
CA ASP A 51 10.38 -17.09 -2.35
C ASP A 51 9.07 -16.31 -2.33
N ARG A 52 8.84 -15.57 -1.23
CA ARG A 52 7.76 -14.62 -1.15
C ARG A 52 7.91 -13.50 -2.19
N ARG A 53 9.09 -12.95 -2.50
CA ARG A 53 9.26 -11.95 -3.59
C ARG A 53 8.85 -12.47 -4.96
N GLN A 54 9.14 -13.73 -5.25
CA GLN A 54 8.71 -14.34 -6.50
C GLN A 54 7.18 -14.45 -6.55
N GLN A 55 6.54 -14.78 -5.42
CA GLN A 55 5.10 -14.63 -5.26
C GLN A 55 4.67 -13.14 -5.35
N TRP A 56 5.46 -12.19 -4.85
CA TRP A 56 5.12 -10.75 -4.82
C TRP A 56 5.14 -10.08 -6.18
N LYS A 57 5.95 -10.56 -7.13
CA LYS A 57 5.83 -10.14 -8.54
C LYS A 57 4.44 -10.47 -9.10
N GLN A 58 3.75 -11.45 -8.53
CA GLN A 58 2.40 -11.85 -8.91
C GLN A 58 1.29 -11.26 -8.00
N GLU A 59 1.61 -10.84 -6.77
CA GLU A 59 0.60 -10.50 -5.75
C GLU A 59 0.19 -9.03 -5.67
N GLY A 60 1.01 -8.06 -6.08
CA GLY A 60 0.68 -6.62 -6.11
C GLY A 60 1.24 -5.80 -4.94
N LEU A 61 0.61 -4.67 -4.60
CA LEU A 61 0.93 -3.77 -3.50
C LEU A 61 0.69 -4.43 -2.13
N GLN A 62 1.70 -4.34 -1.26
CA GLN A 62 1.56 -4.76 0.14
C GLN A 62 1.40 -3.57 1.09
N ILE A 63 0.41 -3.66 1.97
CA ILE A 63 0.15 -2.67 3.01
C ILE A 63 0.35 -3.31 4.37
N GLU A 64 1.39 -2.89 5.08
CA GLU A 64 1.68 -3.32 6.44
C GLU A 64 1.37 -2.18 7.42
N VAL A 65 0.30 -2.34 8.21
CA VAL A 65 -0.01 -1.41 9.31
C VAL A 65 0.54 -1.96 10.63
N ALA A 66 1.56 -1.29 11.16
CA ALA A 66 2.30 -1.67 12.35
C ALA A 66 1.97 -0.74 13.53
N ALA A 67 1.59 -1.32 14.68
CA ALA A 67 1.29 -0.58 15.91
C ALA A 67 2.48 -0.58 16.90
N ASN A 68 3.68 -0.88 16.41
CA ASN A 68 4.91 -0.91 17.20
C ASN A 68 5.42 0.49 17.56
N GLY A 69 4.93 1.54 16.91
CA GLY A 69 5.17 2.94 17.30
C GLY A 69 4.25 3.45 18.41
N MET A 70 3.24 2.67 18.82
CA MET A 70 2.37 3.02 19.96
C MET A 70 2.99 2.48 21.26
N ALA A 71 2.88 3.24 22.36
CA ALA A 71 3.34 2.76 23.66
C ALA A 71 2.72 1.41 24.06
N LYS A 72 3.53 0.58 24.72
CA LYS A 72 3.13 -0.73 25.23
C LYS A 72 2.00 -0.64 26.26
N LYS A 73 1.82 0.52 26.91
CA LYS A 73 0.73 0.82 27.87
C LYS A 73 -0.67 0.63 27.25
N TRP A 74 -0.79 0.81 25.93
CA TRP A 74 -2.05 0.59 25.24
C TRP A 74 -2.38 -0.90 25.17
N GLN A 75 -3.60 -1.25 25.58
CA GLN A 75 -4.12 -2.60 25.48
C GLN A 75 -4.06 -3.10 24.02
N ARG A 76 -3.93 -4.42 23.86
CA ARG A 76 -3.87 -5.07 22.54
C ARG A 76 -5.10 -4.71 21.69
N THR A 77 -6.26 -4.58 22.32
CA THR A 77 -7.53 -4.19 21.68
C THR A 77 -7.44 -2.81 21.04
N VAL A 78 -6.90 -1.81 21.75
CA VAL A 78 -6.73 -0.44 21.22
C VAL A 78 -5.77 -0.42 20.03
N ARG A 79 -4.65 -1.15 20.13
CA ARG A 79 -3.69 -1.28 19.01
C ARG A 79 -4.32 -1.94 17.78
N SER A 80 -5.10 -2.99 17.98
CA SER A 80 -5.84 -3.67 16.90
C SER A 80 -6.92 -2.78 16.29
N TRP A 81 -7.66 -2.04 17.12
CA TRP A 81 -8.67 -1.08 16.66
C TRP A 81 -8.04 0.03 15.80
N ALA A 82 -6.95 0.64 16.26
CA ALA A 82 -6.23 1.67 15.51
C ALA A 82 -5.71 1.13 14.15
N LYS A 83 -5.15 -0.08 14.14
CA LYS A 83 -4.72 -0.75 12.88
C LYS A 83 -5.87 -0.91 11.91
N ARG A 84 -7.01 -1.45 12.35
CA ARG A 84 -8.19 -1.66 11.50
C ARG A 84 -8.69 -0.34 10.90
N ARG A 85 -8.76 0.70 11.73
CA ARG A 85 -9.22 2.03 11.32
C ARG A 85 -8.37 2.62 10.21
N VAL A 86 -7.04 2.51 10.32
CA VAL A 86 -6.09 2.98 9.30
C VAL A 86 -6.12 2.10 8.05
N ASP A 87 -6.12 0.77 8.21
CA ASP A 87 -6.21 -0.17 7.08
C ASP A 87 -7.49 0.05 6.26
N GLN A 88 -8.62 0.33 6.93
CA GLN A 88 -9.88 0.69 6.27
C GLN A 88 -9.79 2.03 5.52
N ALA A 89 -9.19 3.05 6.12
CA ALA A 89 -9.01 4.36 5.47
C ALA A 89 -8.16 4.23 4.20
N LEU A 90 -7.03 3.53 4.28
CA LEU A 90 -6.15 3.26 3.13
C LEU A 90 -6.86 2.45 2.04
N THR A 91 -7.58 1.39 2.42
CA THR A 91 -8.31 0.54 1.48
C THR A 91 -9.40 1.31 0.75
N LYS A 92 -10.14 2.18 1.46
CA LYS A 92 -11.17 3.03 0.84
C LYS A 92 -10.57 4.05 -0.12
N GLN A 93 -9.47 4.72 0.27
CA GLN A 93 -8.75 5.65 -0.59
C GLN A 93 -8.17 4.99 -1.85
N LEU A 94 -7.66 3.76 -1.75
CA LEU A 94 -7.24 2.98 -2.91
C LEU A 94 -8.41 2.67 -3.85
N LYS A 95 -9.56 2.27 -3.29
CA LYS A 95 -10.78 1.99 -4.06
C LYS A 95 -11.32 3.22 -4.77
N GLU A 96 -11.35 4.38 -4.11
CA GLU A 96 -11.74 5.66 -4.73
C GLU A 96 -10.84 6.02 -5.91
N LYS A 97 -9.59 5.56 -5.90
CA LYS A 97 -8.63 5.76 -6.99
C LYS A 97 -8.61 4.61 -8.01
N GLY A 98 -9.56 3.67 -7.92
CA GLY A 98 -9.71 2.57 -8.87
C GLY A 98 -8.82 1.36 -8.62
N PHE A 99 -8.21 1.25 -7.44
CA PHE A 99 -7.36 0.13 -7.06
C PHE A 99 -8.02 -0.76 -6.00
N ASP A 100 -7.76 -2.05 -6.06
CA ASP A 100 -8.08 -2.97 -4.97
C ASP A 100 -7.09 -2.80 -3.79
N ARG A 101 -7.30 -3.57 -2.71
CA ARG A 101 -6.41 -3.54 -1.55
C ARG A 101 -4.98 -3.99 -1.87
N GLN A 102 -4.82 -4.78 -2.92
CA GLN A 102 -3.53 -5.27 -3.43
C GLN A 102 -2.96 -4.32 -4.50
N GLY A 103 -3.51 -3.12 -4.66
CA GLY A 103 -3.02 -2.16 -5.64
C GLY A 103 -3.25 -2.54 -7.10
N ARG A 104 -4.02 -3.61 -7.37
CA ARG A 104 -4.40 -3.98 -8.74
C ARG A 104 -5.53 -3.08 -9.19
N ARG A 105 -5.53 -2.70 -10.46
CA ARG A 105 -6.61 -1.90 -11.00
C ARG A 105 -7.87 -2.74 -11.09
N VAL A 106 -8.92 -2.30 -10.41
CA VAL A 106 -10.25 -2.88 -10.63
C VAL A 106 -10.68 -2.37 -12.00
N ARG A 107 -10.60 -3.21 -13.05
CA ARG A 107 -11.28 -2.92 -14.31
C ARG A 107 -12.72 -2.64 -13.93
N GLU A 108 -13.23 -1.46 -14.26
CA GLU A 108 -14.63 -1.08 -14.04
C GLU A 108 -15.53 -2.19 -14.62
N GLN A 109 -15.91 -3.16 -13.78
CA GLN A 109 -17.17 -3.84 -13.97
C GLN A 109 -18.20 -2.81 -13.53
N TRP A 110 -18.66 -2.05 -14.52
CA TRP A 110 -20.05 -1.64 -14.67
C TRP A 110 -20.80 -1.59 -13.35
N THR A 111 -20.91 -0.39 -12.77
CA THR A 111 -21.92 -0.13 -11.74
C THR A 111 -23.29 -0.35 -12.37
N PRO A 112 -24.16 -1.26 -11.87
CA PRO A 112 -25.56 -1.22 -12.19
C PRO A 112 -26.19 -0.07 -11.39
N SER A 113 -26.08 1.13 -11.93
CA SER A 113 -27.04 2.23 -11.77
C SER A 113 -27.32 2.58 -13.22
N GLU A 114 -28.42 2.20 -13.83
CA GLU A 114 -29.79 2.45 -13.41
C GLU A 114 -30.68 1.21 -13.64
N MET A 115 -31.48 0.85 -12.65
CA MET A 115 -32.79 0.28 -12.95
C MET A 115 -33.60 1.43 -13.51
N ASP A 116 -33.52 1.64 -14.82
CA ASP A 116 -34.58 2.33 -15.54
C ASP A 116 -34.98 1.46 -16.74
N ASP A 117 -36.27 1.22 -16.80
CA ASP A 117 -36.95 0.45 -17.80
C ASP A 117 -36.64 1.01 -19.19
N THR A 118 -36.17 0.16 -20.11
CA THR A 118 -36.84 -0.14 -21.40
C THR A 118 -35.87 -0.73 -22.42
N ASN A 119 -36.32 -1.83 -23.03
CA ASN A 119 -36.01 -2.29 -24.39
C ASN A 119 -35.13 -1.38 -25.26
N SER A 120 -33.98 -1.87 -25.70
CA SER A 120 -33.76 -2.04 -27.15
C SER A 120 -32.46 -2.78 -27.45
N VAL A 121 -32.61 -3.63 -28.46
CA VAL A 121 -31.64 -4.51 -29.09
C VAL A 121 -30.71 -3.70 -29.99
N ALA A 122 -29.46 -4.16 -30.06
CA ALA A 122 -28.52 -4.04 -31.18
C ALA A 122 -27.71 -2.75 -31.41
N GLN A 123 -26.40 -3.04 -31.54
CA GLN A 123 -25.48 -2.55 -32.57
C GLN A 123 -24.61 -1.31 -32.31
N ARG A 124 -23.32 -1.65 -32.14
CA ARG A 124 -22.16 -1.18 -32.93
C ARG A 124 -21.61 0.23 -32.70
N SER A 125 -20.27 0.20 -32.62
CA SER A 125 -19.30 1.23 -33.02
C SER A 125 -19.07 2.33 -32.00
N GLU A 126 -17.98 2.26 -31.24
CA GLU A 126 -16.65 2.79 -31.61
C GLU A 126 -16.45 4.21 -31.08
N HIS A 127 -15.23 4.44 -30.58
CA HIS A 127 -14.64 5.75 -30.26
C HIS A 127 -15.07 6.41 -28.95
N VAL A 128 -14.53 5.88 -27.85
CA VAL A 128 -13.99 6.77 -26.81
C VAL A 128 -12.48 6.58 -26.76
N ASN A 129 -11.79 7.42 -27.52
CA ASN A 129 -10.39 7.75 -27.32
C ASN A 129 -10.19 8.21 -25.87
N ARG A 130 -9.80 7.30 -24.96
CA ARG A 130 -9.01 7.67 -23.78
C ARG A 130 -7.57 7.24 -24.03
N SER A 131 -6.90 8.05 -24.83
CA SER A 131 -5.46 8.06 -25.01
C SER A 131 -4.75 8.19 -23.66
N LYS A 132 -3.67 7.39 -23.51
CA LYS A 132 -2.44 7.71 -22.76
C LYS A 132 -2.61 8.10 -21.29
N ASP A 133 -2.87 7.10 -20.46
CA ASP A 133 -2.11 6.84 -19.23
C ASP A 133 -2.58 5.49 -18.68
N LYS A 134 -1.98 4.41 -19.21
CA LYS A 134 -2.11 3.08 -18.59
C LYS A 134 -1.35 3.14 -17.28
N VAL A 135 -1.98 3.67 -16.24
CA VAL A 135 -1.49 3.48 -14.87
C VAL A 135 -1.54 1.98 -14.62
N GLU A 136 -0.34 1.38 -14.60
CA GLU A 136 -0.12 -0.03 -14.31
C GLU A 136 -0.53 -0.36 -12.87
N ASP A 137 -0.65 -1.64 -12.56
CA ASP A 137 -0.92 -2.10 -11.20
C ASP A 137 0.13 -1.52 -10.24
N LEU A 138 -0.32 -1.04 -9.09
CA LEU A 138 0.57 -0.55 -8.05
C LEU A 138 1.35 -1.74 -7.49
N CYS A 139 2.67 -1.70 -7.65
CA CYS A 139 3.59 -2.65 -7.05
C CYS A 139 4.38 -2.02 -5.89
N GLY A 140 4.90 -2.87 -5.01
CA GLY A 140 5.78 -2.49 -3.92
C GLY A 140 5.18 -2.71 -2.53
N SER A 141 5.72 -2.01 -1.54
CA SER A 141 5.32 -2.15 -0.15
C SER A 141 5.19 -0.80 0.54
N ILE A 142 4.09 -0.60 1.25
CA ILE A 142 3.89 0.49 2.20
C ILE A 142 3.91 -0.12 3.61
N ARG A 143 4.78 0.41 4.46
CA ARG A 143 4.70 0.17 5.91
C ARG A 143 4.27 1.45 6.61
N VAL A 144 3.13 1.38 7.31
CA VAL A 144 2.58 2.46 8.11
C VAL A 144 2.79 2.15 9.58
N GLN A 145 3.72 2.85 10.21
CA GLN A 145 3.97 2.76 11.64
C GLN A 145 3.10 3.76 12.39
N LEU A 146 2.11 3.27 13.14
CA LEU A 146 1.19 4.09 13.91
C LEU A 146 1.88 4.75 15.10
N LEU A 147 1.57 6.02 15.32
CA LEU A 147 1.94 6.81 16.49
C LEU A 147 0.78 6.86 17.49
N GLU A 148 1.04 7.29 18.72
CA GLU A 148 0.03 7.24 19.80
C GLU A 148 -1.20 8.12 19.56
N ASN A 149 -1.01 9.26 18.90
CA ASN A 149 -2.07 10.22 18.62
C ASN A 149 -3.15 9.69 17.67
N VAL A 150 -2.90 8.60 16.91
CA VAL A 150 -3.93 7.94 16.08
C VAL A 150 -5.19 7.56 16.87
N VAL A 151 -5.06 7.34 18.18
CA VAL A 151 -6.17 7.00 19.06
C VAL A 151 -7.14 8.17 19.22
N VAL A 152 -6.60 9.38 19.29
CA VAL A 152 -7.36 10.62 19.53
C VAL A 152 -7.78 11.28 18.22
N THR A 153 -7.03 11.07 17.14
CA THR A 153 -7.32 11.65 15.82
C THR A 153 -8.71 11.22 15.32
N LYS A 154 -9.46 12.16 14.74
CA LYS A 154 -10.77 11.87 14.16
C LYS A 154 -10.62 11.08 12.86
N TYR A 155 -11.65 10.31 12.51
CA TYR A 155 -11.57 9.43 11.35
C TYR A 155 -11.50 10.20 10.03
N PRO A 156 -12.23 11.33 9.85
CA PRO A 156 -12.09 12.16 8.66
C PRO A 156 -10.65 12.64 8.42
N ASP A 157 -9.94 13.03 9.47
CA ASP A 157 -8.54 13.48 9.34
C ASP A 157 -7.62 12.33 8.95
N ILE A 158 -7.82 11.14 9.53
CA ILE A 158 -7.10 9.92 9.13
C ILE A 158 -7.38 9.59 7.67
N TYR A 159 -8.63 9.75 7.23
CA TYR A 159 -9.06 9.48 5.86
C TYR A 159 -8.38 10.40 4.85
N GLN A 160 -8.40 11.71 5.10
CA GLN A 160 -7.75 12.70 4.25
C GLN A 160 -6.24 12.46 4.17
N GLN A 161 -5.58 12.25 5.31
CA GLN A 161 -4.13 11.98 5.35
C GLN A 161 -3.77 10.63 4.71
N ALA A 162 -4.64 9.62 4.78
CA ALA A 162 -4.48 8.38 4.05
C ALA A 162 -4.50 8.61 2.53
N GLY A 163 -5.32 9.55 2.05
CA GLY A 163 -5.34 9.96 0.65
C GLY A 163 -3.97 10.44 0.16
N LEU A 164 -3.30 11.27 0.95
CA LEU A 164 -1.94 11.77 0.67
C LEU A 164 -0.92 10.63 0.55
N ILE A 165 -1.02 9.59 1.38
CA ILE A 165 -0.14 8.40 1.31
C ILE A 165 -0.35 7.69 -0.03
N VAL A 166 -1.60 7.52 -0.44
CA VAL A 166 -1.94 6.86 -1.69
C VAL A 166 -1.53 7.71 -2.89
N ASP A 167 -1.71 9.04 -2.84
CA ASP A 167 -1.22 9.95 -3.89
C ASP A 167 0.29 9.83 -4.08
N GLU A 168 1.04 9.86 -2.99
CA GLU A 168 2.50 9.70 -3.03
C GLU A 168 2.91 8.32 -3.55
N LEU A 169 2.13 7.27 -3.21
CA LEU A 169 2.35 5.93 -3.77
C LEU A 169 2.13 5.93 -5.28
N VAL A 170 0.99 6.42 -5.75
CA VAL A 170 0.67 6.48 -7.19
C VAL A 170 1.72 7.29 -7.94
N LYS A 171 2.18 8.42 -7.37
CA LYS A 171 3.25 9.24 -7.95
C LYS A 171 4.58 8.48 -8.06
N ARG A 172 4.94 7.68 -7.05
CA ARG A 172 6.19 6.90 -7.04
C ARG A 172 6.15 5.67 -7.96
N THR A 173 4.99 5.06 -8.10
CA THR A 173 4.82 3.79 -8.82
C THR A 173 4.37 4.03 -10.27
N GLY A 174 3.44 4.95 -10.51
CA GLY A 174 2.90 5.30 -11.82
C GLY A 174 3.87 6.04 -12.75
N GLY A 175 5.07 6.41 -12.27
CA GLY A 175 6.13 7.02 -13.08
C GLY A 175 7.14 6.05 -13.70
N ARG A 176 7.00 4.73 -13.52
CA ARG A 176 7.97 3.76 -14.04
C ARG A 176 7.31 2.59 -14.76
N VAL A 177 7.50 2.58 -16.07
CA VAL A 177 7.45 1.39 -16.94
C VAL A 177 8.36 0.33 -16.32
N VAL A 178 7.80 -0.80 -15.91
CA VAL A 178 8.61 -1.97 -15.56
C VAL A 178 9.18 -2.52 -16.88
N PRO A 179 10.52 -2.60 -17.05
CA PRO A 179 11.12 -3.16 -18.26
C PRO A 179 10.85 -4.67 -18.39
#